data_AF-I7KL54-F1
#
_entry.id   AF-I7KL54-F1
#
_cell.length_a   1.000
_cell.length_b   1.000
_cell.length_c   1.000
_cell.angle_alpha   90.00
_cell.angle_beta   90.00
_cell.angle_gamma   90.00
#
_symmetry.space_group_name_H-M   'P 1'
#
loop_
_entity.id
_entity.type
_entity.pdbx_description
1 polymer ?
#
loop_
_entity_poly.entity_id
_entity_poly.type
_entity_poly.pdbx_seq_one_letter_code
_entity_poly.pdbx_strand_id
1 'polypeptide(L)'
;MRKDVYERMRYFVLEKIKPNYSAIARQYGVDPRTVKAAYLRAQSGETTVVRKRRSRRSKLDGYQDIIEDKYTAGCSAKSIYDFIVEKGFTGKYTIVKDYYHRFRKVQTKKATIRVEHTIGLSAQVDWKEQVTMTDRNGIPHTFSIFLYVLPYSKFKFLRLTLD
;
A
#
# COMPACT_ATOMS: atom_id res chain seq x y z
N MET A 1 -23.64 -4.34 13.47
CA MET A 1 -24.53 -3.79 14.52
C MET A 1 -23.64 -3.20 15.59
N ARG A 2 -23.97 -2.01 16.07
CA ARG A 2 -23.24 -1.32 17.15
C ARG A 2 -23.29 -2.17 18.43
N LYS A 3 -22.13 -2.50 19.00
CA LYS A 3 -22.00 -3.43 20.14
C LYS A 3 -22.58 -2.85 21.43
N ASP A 4 -22.34 -1.57 21.66
CA ASP A 4 -22.86 -0.77 22.78
C ASP A 4 -24.39 -0.80 22.90
N VAL A 5 -25.09 -0.61 21.78
CA VAL A 5 -26.57 -0.68 21.75
C VAL A 5 -27.07 -2.08 22.10
N TYR A 6 -26.37 -3.12 21.62
CA TYR A 6 -26.76 -4.51 21.87
C TYR A 6 -26.54 -4.93 23.32
N GLU A 7 -25.43 -4.54 23.94
CA GLU A 7 -25.16 -4.80 25.36
C GLU A 7 -26.21 -4.16 26.26
N ARG A 8 -26.60 -2.91 25.95
CA ARG A 8 -27.67 -2.23 26.67
C ARG A 8 -29.00 -2.96 26.54
N MET A 9 -29.34 -3.45 25.35
CA MET A 9 -30.56 -4.23 25.14
C MET A 9 -30.55 -5.57 25.86
N ARG A 10 -29.38 -6.22 25.93
CA ARG A 10 -29.20 -7.48 26.65
C ARG A 10 -29.47 -7.32 28.15
N TYR A 11 -29.05 -6.20 28.75
CA TYR A 11 -29.39 -5.86 30.12
C TYR A 11 -30.92 -5.79 30.34
N PHE A 12 -31.65 -5.08 29.47
CA PHE A 12 -33.12 -4.99 29.57
C PHE A 12 -33.81 -6.35 29.46
N VAL A 13 -33.30 -7.25 28.61
CA VAL A 13 -33.81 -8.61 28.49
C VAL A 13 -33.56 -9.43 29.76
N LEU A 14 -32.37 -9.35 30.36
CA LEU A 14 -32.03 -10.04 31.61
C LEU A 14 -32.90 -9.58 32.78
N GLU A 15 -33.11 -8.27 32.89
CA GLU A 15 -33.97 -7.65 33.91
C GLU A 15 -35.47 -7.85 33.65
N LYS A 16 -35.86 -8.45 32.52
CA LYS A 16 -37.25 -8.61 32.07
C LYS A 16 -38.02 -7.29 31.98
N ILE A 17 -37.32 -6.18 31.69
CA ILE A 17 -37.89 -4.84 31.54
C ILE A 17 -38.09 -4.54 30.05
N LYS A 18 -39.29 -4.12 29.66
CA LYS A 18 -39.56 -3.66 28.29
C LYS A 18 -39.01 -2.24 28.09
N PRO A 19 -37.99 -2.03 27.23
CA PRO A 19 -37.38 -0.72 27.05
C PRO A 19 -38.23 0.21 26.16
N ASN A 20 -38.11 1.52 26.40
CA ASN A 20 -38.58 2.54 25.45
C ASN A 20 -37.57 2.73 24.33
N TYR A 21 -37.86 2.17 23.16
CA TYR A 21 -36.96 2.21 22.00
C TYR A 21 -36.62 3.62 21.53
N SER A 22 -37.56 4.57 21.61
CA SER A 22 -37.36 5.95 21.14
C SER A 22 -36.47 6.76 22.08
N ALA A 23 -36.60 6.56 23.39
CA ALA A 23 -35.75 7.23 24.37
C ALA A 23 -34.29 6.76 24.25
N ILE A 24 -34.09 5.46 24.11
CA ILE A 24 -32.76 4.86 23.98
C ILE A 24 -32.14 5.22 22.64
N ALA A 25 -32.92 5.25 21.56
CA ALA A 25 -32.48 5.74 20.26
C ALA A 25 -31.90 7.15 20.33
N ARG A 26 -32.56 8.08 21.06
CA ARG A 26 -32.05 9.44 21.28
C ARG A 26 -30.75 9.45 22.08
N GLN A 27 -30.66 8.63 23.13
CA GLN A 27 -29.46 8.53 23.97
C GLN A 27 -28.23 8.02 23.18
N TYR A 28 -28.42 7.03 22.30
CA TYR A 28 -27.32 6.41 21.55
C TYR A 28 -27.12 7.01 20.14
N GLY A 29 -27.96 7.95 19.73
CA GLY A 29 -27.94 8.57 18.40
C GLY A 29 -28.17 7.56 17.27
N VAL A 30 -29.11 6.64 17.44
CA VAL A 30 -29.43 5.59 16.44
C VAL A 30 -30.93 5.55 16.14
N ASP A 31 -31.31 4.97 15.00
CA ASP A 31 -32.73 4.79 14.65
C ASP A 31 -33.43 3.84 15.66
N PRO A 32 -34.64 4.16 16.16
CA PRO A 32 -35.42 3.29 17.07
C PRO A 32 -35.63 1.87 16.56
N ARG A 33 -35.71 1.66 15.24
CA ARG A 33 -35.79 0.34 14.60
C ARG A 33 -34.52 -0.49 14.85
N THR A 34 -33.36 0.15 14.93
CA THR A 34 -32.09 -0.50 15.28
C THR A 34 -32.10 -0.98 16.73
N VAL A 35 -32.62 -0.17 17.64
CA VAL A 35 -32.76 -0.53 19.07
C VAL A 35 -33.75 -1.68 19.24
N LYS A 36 -34.92 -1.61 18.59
CA LYS A 36 -35.93 -2.70 18.59
C LYS A 36 -35.36 -4.00 18.04
N ALA A 37 -34.62 -3.94 16.92
CA ALA A 37 -33.97 -5.11 16.34
C ALA A 37 -32.90 -5.71 17.26
N ALA A 38 -32.15 -4.87 17.99
CA ALA A 38 -31.17 -5.34 18.97
C ALA A 38 -31.84 -5.99 20.19
N TYR A 39 -32.97 -5.46 20.68
CA TYR A 39 -33.75 -6.05 21.77
C TYR A 39 -34.31 -7.42 21.41
N LEU A 40 -34.95 -7.54 20.25
CA LEU A 40 -35.48 -8.83 19.76
C LEU A 40 -34.39 -9.88 19.59
N ARG A 41 -33.19 -9.49 19.12
CA ARG A 41 -32.04 -10.41 19.03
C ARG A 41 -31.48 -10.81 20.39
N ALA A 42 -31.47 -9.90 21.36
CA ALA A 42 -31.03 -10.22 22.71
C ALA A 42 -32.02 -11.20 23.38
N GLN A 43 -33.31 -11.07 23.07
CA GLN A 43 -34.37 -11.97 23.54
C GLN A 43 -34.30 -13.36 22.90
N SER A 44 -33.94 -13.47 21.63
CA SER A 44 -33.83 -14.76 20.92
C SER A 44 -32.56 -15.56 21.25
N GLY A 45 -31.62 -14.99 22.02
CA GLY A 45 -30.36 -15.65 22.37
C GLY A 45 -29.40 -15.85 21.20
N GLU A 46 -29.70 -15.29 20.01
CA GLU A 46 -28.84 -15.40 18.84
C GLU A 46 -27.56 -14.59 19.03
N THR A 47 -26.46 -15.28 19.31
CA THR A 47 -25.10 -14.74 19.26
C THR A 47 -24.84 -14.17 17.88
N THR A 48 -24.25 -12.97 17.83
CA THR A 48 -24.02 -12.16 16.64
C THR A 48 -23.76 -12.97 15.36
N VAL A 49 -24.80 -13.28 14.59
CA VAL A 49 -24.63 -13.64 13.19
C VAL A 49 -24.31 -12.34 12.47
N VAL A 50 -23.05 -11.92 12.54
CA VAL A 50 -22.52 -10.99 11.56
C VAL A 50 -22.80 -11.67 10.23
N ARG A 51 -23.84 -11.22 9.50
CA ARG A 51 -24.06 -11.68 8.13
C ARG A 51 -22.74 -11.44 7.44
N LYS A 52 -21.96 -12.53 7.23
CA LYS A 52 -20.70 -12.46 6.50
C LYS A 52 -21.08 -11.81 5.18
N ARG A 53 -20.53 -10.62 4.95
CA ARG A 53 -20.75 -9.88 3.71
C ARG A 53 -20.39 -10.86 2.60
N ARG A 54 -21.32 -11.16 1.68
CA ARG A 54 -21.04 -12.11 0.60
C ARG A 54 -19.76 -11.64 -0.09
N SER A 55 -18.70 -12.42 0.02
CA SER A 55 -17.47 -12.21 -0.73
C SER A 55 -17.84 -12.40 -2.20
N ARG A 56 -17.94 -11.29 -2.94
CA ARG A 56 -18.05 -11.38 -4.39
C ARG A 56 -16.65 -11.62 -4.92
N ARG A 57 -16.49 -12.69 -5.71
CA ARG A 57 -15.29 -12.90 -6.50
C ARG A 57 -15.07 -11.69 -7.40
N SER A 58 -13.85 -11.17 -7.44
CA SER A 58 -13.47 -10.14 -8.39
C SER A 58 -13.51 -10.72 -9.79
N LYS A 59 -13.81 -9.90 -10.79
CA LYS A 59 -13.65 -10.29 -12.20
C LYS A 59 -12.19 -10.59 -12.57
N LEU A 60 -11.24 -10.09 -11.78
CA LEU A 60 -9.82 -10.40 -11.92
C LEU A 60 -9.42 -11.74 -11.32
N ASP A 61 -10.28 -12.36 -10.51
CA ASP A 61 -9.96 -13.65 -9.89
C ASP A 61 -9.82 -14.69 -11.01
N GLY A 62 -8.58 -15.13 -11.27
CA GLY A 62 -8.21 -16.02 -12.38
C GLY A 62 -7.29 -15.41 -13.45
N TYR A 63 -7.07 -14.09 -13.45
CA TYR A 63 -6.17 -13.41 -14.40
C TYR A 63 -4.96 -12.75 -13.72
N GLN A 64 -4.87 -12.79 -12.39
CA GLN A 64 -3.82 -12.11 -11.62
C GLN A 64 -2.41 -12.59 -12.00
N ASP A 65 -2.19 -13.91 -12.02
CA ASP A 65 -0.90 -14.50 -12.38
C ASP A 65 -0.46 -14.09 -13.79
N ILE A 66 -1.39 -14.12 -14.76
CA ILE A 66 -1.14 -13.68 -16.13
C ILE A 66 -0.74 -12.20 -16.19
N ILE A 67 -1.40 -11.35 -15.40
CA ILE A 67 -1.08 -9.92 -15.34
C ILE A 67 0.31 -9.71 -14.75
N GLU A 68 0.69 -10.46 -13.71
CA GLU A 68 1.99 -10.36 -13.05
C GLU A 68 3.13 -10.87 -13.94
N ASP A 69 2.94 -12.00 -14.62
CA ASP A 69 3.90 -12.55 -15.59
C ASP A 69 4.16 -11.56 -16.73
N LYS A 70 3.10 -11.02 -17.32
CA LYS A 70 3.21 -10.05 -18.43
C LYS A 70 3.76 -8.70 -17.96
N TYR A 71 3.45 -8.28 -16.74
CA TYR A 71 4.08 -7.11 -16.13
C TYR A 71 5.59 -7.31 -16.02
N THR A 72 6.03 -8.47 -15.54
CA THR A 72 7.45 -8.80 -15.36
C THR A 72 8.18 -8.86 -16.69
N ALA A 73 7.49 -9.27 -17.76
CA ALA A 73 7.96 -9.19 -19.14
C ALA A 73 7.98 -7.76 -19.73
N GLY A 74 7.64 -6.73 -18.95
CA GLY A 74 7.69 -5.31 -19.37
C GLY A 74 6.49 -4.82 -20.18
N CYS A 75 5.39 -5.57 -20.22
CA CYS A 75 4.20 -5.18 -20.99
C CYS A 75 3.45 -3.99 -20.36
N SER A 76 2.80 -3.19 -21.21
CA SER A 76 1.92 -2.11 -20.77
C SER A 76 0.60 -2.65 -20.22
N ALA A 77 -0.04 -1.91 -19.30
CA ALA A 77 -1.35 -2.29 -18.76
C ALA A 77 -2.42 -2.47 -19.85
N LYS A 78 -2.32 -1.71 -20.96
CA LYS A 78 -3.25 -1.79 -22.07
C LYS A 78 -3.05 -3.08 -22.88
N SER A 79 -1.80 -3.41 -23.20
CA SER A 79 -1.44 -4.67 -23.88
C SER A 79 -1.87 -5.90 -23.08
N ILE A 80 -1.69 -5.85 -21.74
CA ILE A 80 -2.15 -6.91 -20.84
C ILE A 80 -3.67 -7.04 -20.87
N TYR A 81 -4.39 -5.92 -20.84
CA TYR A 81 -5.85 -5.93 -20.92
C TYR A 81 -6.35 -6.56 -22.24
N ASP A 82 -5.80 -6.15 -23.38
CA ASP A 82 -6.22 -6.68 -24.68
C ASP A 82 -5.96 -8.19 -24.75
N PHE A 83 -4.81 -8.66 -24.24
CA PHE A 83 -4.49 -10.09 -24.14
C PHE A 83 -5.47 -10.90 -23.28
N ILE A 84 -5.85 -10.40 -22.09
CA ILE A 84 -6.78 -11.15 -21.23
C ILE A 84 -8.22 -11.08 -21.74
N VAL A 85 -8.60 -10.05 -22.50
CA VAL A 85 -9.89 -9.95 -23.18
C VAL A 85 -10.03 -11.07 -24.20
N GLU A 86 -8.99 -11.33 -24.99
CA GLU A 86 -8.95 -12.49 -25.91
C GLU A 86 -9.08 -13.83 -25.18
N LYS A 87 -8.62 -13.91 -23.93
CA LYS A 87 -8.77 -15.09 -23.06
C LYS A 87 -10.11 -15.18 -22.32
N GLY A 88 -11.05 -14.28 -22.59
CA GLY A 88 -12.40 -14.31 -22.02
C GLY A 88 -12.62 -13.39 -20.82
N PHE A 89 -11.76 -12.40 -20.59
CA PHE A 89 -11.96 -11.42 -19.53
C PHE A 89 -13.14 -10.49 -19.85
N THR A 90 -14.15 -10.46 -18.96
CA THR A 90 -15.38 -9.67 -19.11
C THR A 90 -15.39 -8.39 -18.25
N GLY A 91 -14.23 -8.02 -17.69
CA GLY A 91 -14.06 -6.81 -16.89
C GLY A 91 -13.70 -5.59 -17.73
N LYS A 92 -13.64 -4.42 -17.09
CA LYS A 92 -13.20 -3.18 -17.73
C LYS A 92 -11.69 -2.98 -17.57
N TYR A 93 -11.10 -2.25 -18.52
CA TYR A 93 -9.69 -1.85 -18.49
C TYR A 93 -9.26 -1.20 -17.17
N THR A 94 -10.12 -0.37 -16.57
CA THR A 94 -9.81 0.31 -15.31
C THR A 94 -9.45 -0.66 -14.18
N ILE A 95 -10.10 -1.81 -14.11
CA ILE A 95 -9.85 -2.80 -13.06
C ILE A 95 -8.43 -3.40 -13.22
N VAL A 96 -8.01 -3.67 -14.46
CA VAL A 96 -6.66 -4.16 -14.79
C VAL A 96 -5.62 -3.08 -14.53
N LYS A 97 -5.88 -1.84 -14.97
CA LYS A 97 -4.99 -0.69 -14.75
C LYS A 97 -4.75 -0.44 -13.27
N ASP A 98 -5.79 -0.49 -12.45
CA ASP A 98 -5.68 -0.31 -11.00
C ASP A 98 -4.90 -1.44 -10.34
N TYR A 99 -5.07 -2.68 -10.80
CA TYR A 99 -4.25 -3.81 -10.35
C TYR A 99 -2.78 -3.64 -10.73
N TYR A 100 -2.50 -3.34 -12.00
CA TYR A 100 -1.17 -3.08 -12.54
C TYR A 100 -0.42 -2.01 -11.73
N HIS A 101 -1.08 -0.88 -11.44
CA HIS A 101 -0.46 0.20 -10.66
C HIS A 101 -0.22 -0.17 -9.20
N ARG A 102 -1.13 -0.93 -8.57
CA ARG A 102 -0.91 -1.43 -7.20
C ARG A 102 0.27 -2.38 -7.15
N PHE A 103 0.34 -3.33 -8.08
CA PHE A 103 1.46 -4.28 -8.19
C PHE A 103 2.79 -3.55 -8.42
N ARG A 104 2.84 -2.61 -9.37
CA ARG A 104 4.02 -1.77 -9.62
C ARG A 104 4.51 -1.05 -8.37
N LYS A 105 3.62 -0.41 -7.61
CA LYS A 105 3.99 0.29 -6.36
C LYS A 105 4.62 -0.65 -5.32
N VAL A 106 4.12 -1.88 -5.22
CA VAL A 106 4.69 -2.89 -4.32
C VAL A 106 6.09 -3.30 -4.77
N GLN A 107 6.30 -3.51 -6.07
CA GLN A 107 7.61 -3.86 -6.62
C GLN A 107 8.63 -2.72 -6.51
N THR A 108 8.25 -1.47 -6.82
CA THR A 108 9.14 -0.31 -6.65
C THR A 108 9.61 -0.15 -5.21
N LYS A 109 8.75 -0.42 -4.22
CA LYS A 109 9.15 -0.38 -2.80
C LYS A 109 10.22 -1.42 -2.44
N LYS A 110 10.25 -2.58 -3.12
CA LYS A 110 11.29 -3.59 -2.90
C LYS A 110 12.66 -3.14 -3.42
N ALA A 111 12.69 -2.30 -4.46
CA ALA A 111 13.94 -1.86 -5.09
C ALA A 111 14.63 -0.69 -4.37
N THR A 112 13.96 0.01 -3.44
CA THR A 112 14.53 1.17 -2.74
C THR A 112 14.66 0.89 -1.25
N ILE A 113 15.78 0.27 -0.85
CA ILE A 113 16.17 0.23 0.56
C ILE A 113 16.69 1.62 0.92
N ARG A 114 15.97 2.34 1.77
CA ARG A 114 16.49 3.57 2.38
C ARG A 114 17.46 3.16 3.49
N VAL A 115 18.74 3.45 3.30
CA VAL A 115 19.76 3.27 4.33
C VAL A 115 19.76 4.53 5.19
N GLU A 116 19.52 4.36 6.48
CA GLU A 116 19.76 5.44 7.45
C GLU A 116 21.26 5.56 7.68
N HIS A 117 21.80 6.77 7.56
CA HIS A 117 23.23 7.02 7.70
C HIS A 117 23.52 7.63 9.06
N THR A 118 24.19 6.87 9.93
CA THR A 118 24.71 7.40 11.19
C THR A 118 26.00 8.20 10.95
N ILE A 119 26.17 9.28 11.71
CA ILE A 119 27.37 10.13 11.67
C ILE A 119 28.63 9.28 11.91
N GLY A 120 29.63 9.39 11.04
CA GLY A 120 30.96 8.79 11.23
C GLY A 120 31.06 7.27 11.06
N LEU A 121 29.96 6.54 10.79
CA LEU A 121 29.99 5.08 10.64
C LEU A 121 30.14 4.58 9.20
N SER A 122 29.88 5.44 8.21
CA SER A 122 29.97 5.04 6.81
C SER A 122 30.37 6.21 5.91
N ALA A 123 31.03 5.86 4.81
CA ALA A 123 31.32 6.75 3.71
C ALA A 123 31.15 6.02 2.38
N GLN A 124 30.83 6.79 1.34
CA GLN A 124 30.80 6.32 -0.04
C GLN A 124 32.07 6.78 -0.72
N VAL A 125 32.82 5.84 -1.28
CA VAL A 125 34.02 6.11 -2.07
C VAL A 125 33.70 5.83 -3.52
N ASP A 126 34.11 6.75 -4.39
CA ASP A 126 34.00 6.61 -5.84
C ASP A 126 35.34 7.01 -6.47
N TRP A 127 35.63 6.42 -7.62
CA TRP A 127 36.88 6.63 -8.34
C TRP A 127 36.59 6.77 -9.82
N LYS A 128 36.98 7.91 -10.40
CA LYS A 128 36.90 8.14 -11.84
C LYS A 128 38.30 8.15 -12.44
N GLU A 129 38.61 7.13 -13.21
CA GLU A 129 39.90 7.00 -13.88
C GLU A 129 39.97 7.82 -15.18
N GLN A 130 41.18 8.25 -15.51
CA GLN A 130 41.56 8.79 -16.83
C GLN A 130 40.68 9.94 -17.31
N VAL A 131 40.53 10.97 -16.50
CA VAL A 131 39.87 12.22 -16.88
C VAL A 131 40.89 13.14 -17.54
N THR A 132 40.66 13.49 -18.80
CA THR A 132 41.48 14.47 -19.53
C THR A 132 40.80 15.84 -19.52
N MET A 133 41.50 16.86 -19.04
CA MET A 133 41.06 18.25 -19.06
C MET A 133 42.15 19.15 -19.65
N THR A 134 41.74 20.14 -20.45
CA THR A 134 42.67 21.09 -21.09
C THR A 134 42.77 22.37 -20.27
N ASP A 135 43.99 22.85 -20.04
CA ASP A 135 44.21 24.13 -19.37
C ASP A 135 43.95 25.33 -20.29
N ARG A 136 44.11 26.55 -19.73
CA ARG A 136 43.90 27.80 -20.49
C ARG A 136 44.89 28.00 -21.65
N ASN A 137 46.02 27.29 -21.63
CA ASN A 137 47.07 27.35 -22.66
C ASN A 137 46.90 26.24 -23.71
N GLY A 138 45.86 25.42 -23.62
CA GLY A 138 45.61 24.33 -24.56
C GLY A 138 46.35 23.03 -24.23
N ILE A 139 47.00 22.93 -23.07
CA ILE A 139 47.75 21.72 -22.68
C ILE A 139 46.79 20.71 -22.04
N PRO A 140 46.69 19.47 -22.56
CA PRO A 140 45.87 18.43 -21.97
C PRO A 140 46.54 17.82 -20.73
N HIS A 141 45.78 17.67 -19.65
CA HIS A 141 46.18 17.02 -18.41
C HIS A 141 45.27 15.83 -18.16
N THR A 142 45.84 14.64 -17.95
CA THR A 142 45.10 13.43 -17.63
C THR A 142 45.37 13.06 -16.17
N PHE A 143 44.30 12.87 -15.41
CA PHE A 143 44.37 12.49 -13.99
C PHE A 143 43.17 11.63 -13.61
N SER A 144 43.31 10.93 -12.49
CA SER A 144 42.22 10.22 -11.83
C SER A 144 41.60 11.11 -10.76
N ILE A 145 40.30 10.92 -10.49
CA ILE A 145 39.57 11.64 -9.45
C ILE A 145 39.15 10.65 -8.37
N PHE A 146 39.73 10.81 -7.19
CA PHE A 146 39.25 10.17 -5.98
C PHE A 146 38.16 11.03 -5.33
N LEU A 147 36.99 10.42 -5.09
CA LEU A 147 35.85 11.06 -4.44
C LEU A 147 35.47 10.29 -3.17
N TYR A 148 35.35 11.01 -2.07
CA TYR A 148 34.89 10.49 -0.79
C TYR A 148 33.71 11.31 -0.30
N VAL A 149 32.56 10.68 -0.08
CA VAL A 149 31.31 11.34 0.31
C VAL A 149 30.84 10.79 1.65
N LEU A 150 30.61 11.69 2.60
CA LEU A 150 29.95 11.36 3.87
C LEU A 150 28.42 11.43 3.68
N PRO A 151 27.68 10.31 3.73
CA PRO A 151 26.26 10.29 3.39
C PRO A 151 25.38 11.06 4.37
N TYR A 152 25.81 11.21 5.63
CA TYR A 152 25.09 11.99 6.64
C TYR A 152 25.20 13.49 6.39
N SER A 153 26.41 14.04 6.37
CA SER A 153 26.66 15.49 6.22
C SER A 153 26.62 15.97 4.77
N LYS A 154 26.61 15.04 3.80
CA LYS A 154 26.82 15.31 2.37
C LYS A 154 28.15 16.01 2.05
N PHE A 155 29.08 16.01 3.00
CA PHE A 155 30.41 16.54 2.79
C PHE A 155 31.16 15.69 1.76
N LYS A 156 31.82 16.36 0.82
CA LYS A 156 32.57 15.73 -0.27
C LYS A 156 34.03 16.13 -0.14
N PHE A 157 34.90 15.13 -0.09
CA PHE A 157 36.33 15.31 -0.25
C PHE A 157 36.70 14.80 -1.65
N LEU A 158 37.44 15.62 -2.40
CA LEU A 158 37.87 15.30 -3.75
C LEU A 158 39.38 15.51 -3.85
N ARG A 159 40.07 14.54 -4.42
CA ARG A 159 41.51 14.60 -4.65
C ARG A 159 41.84 14.13 -6.06
N LEU A 160 42.64 14.91 -6.76
CA LEU A 160 43.21 14.49 -8.04
C LEU A 160 44.42 13.60 -7.75
N THR A 161 44.48 12.45 -8.41
CA THR A 161 45.61 11.53 -8.36
C THR A 161 46.23 11.43 -9.75
N LEU A 162 47.56 11.48 -9.79
CA LEU A 162 48.35 11.24 -10.98
C LEU A 162 48.98 9.88 -10.74
N ASP A 163 48.53 8.89 -11.51
CA ASP A 163 49.10 7.53 -11.49
C ASP A 163 50.17 7.41 -12.59
#